data_AF-A0A2H0WZM9-F1
#
_entry.id   AF-A0A2H0WZM9-F1
#
_cell.length_a   1.000
_cell.length_b   1.000
_cell.length_c   1.000
_cell.angle_alpha   90.00
_cell.angle_beta   90.00
_cell.angle_gamma   90.00
#
_symmetry.space_group_name_H-M   'P 1'
#
loop_
_entity.id
_entity.type
_entity.pdbx_description
1 polymer ?
#
loop_
_entity_poly.entity_id
_entity_poly.type
_entity_poly.pdbx_seq_one_letter_code
_entity_poly.pdbx_strand_id
1 'polypeptide(L)' 'IRKGGELGPLMDKLTGKSNVKQGAGAIGIFTKGELDRKAAYVQIVLSALIKFVSPEWFD' A
#
# COMPACT_ATOMS: atom_id res chain seq x y z
N ILE A 1 9.80 -13.68 -2.48
CA ILE A 1 8.97 -13.48 -1.27
C ILE A 1 8.80 -14.79 -0.50
N ARG A 2 8.19 -15.85 -1.07
CA ARG A 2 7.95 -17.12 -0.36
C ARG A 2 9.21 -17.88 0.15
N LYS A 3 10.41 -17.44 -0.26
CA LYS A 3 11.71 -17.90 0.26
C LYS A 3 12.33 -16.93 1.29
N GLY A 4 11.54 -16.05 1.91
CA GLY A 4 12.00 -15.10 2.94
C GLY A 4 12.56 -13.76 2.42
N GLY A 5 12.50 -13.49 1.11
CA GLY A 5 13.03 -12.24 0.54
C GLY A 5 12.12 -11.04 0.76
N GLU A 6 12.71 -9.88 1.05
CA GLU A 6 12.01 -8.59 1.21
C GLU A 6 11.31 -8.13 -0.07
N LEU A 7 10.11 -7.58 0.08
CA LEU A 7 9.28 -7.14 -1.05
C LEU A 7 9.91 -5.96 -1.81
N GLY A 8 10.53 -4.99 -1.12
CA GLY A 8 11.10 -3.80 -1.74
C GLY A 8 12.17 -4.11 -2.80
N PRO A 9 13.27 -4.79 -2.43
CA PRO A 9 14.30 -5.21 -3.38
C PRO A 9 13.79 -6.11 -4.51
N LEU A 10 12.78 -6.95 -4.22
CA LEU A 10 12.15 -7.78 -5.25
C LEU A 10 11.35 -6.95 -6.26
N MET A 11 10.65 -5.93 -5.81
CA MET A 11 9.92 -5.00 -6.68
C MET A 11 10.86 -4.14 -7.52
N ASP A 12 11.98 -3.69 -6.94
CA ASP A 12 13.03 -2.97 -7.66
C ASP A 12 13.57 -3.84 -8.82
N LYS A 13 13.91 -5.10 -8.53
CA LYS A 13 14.36 -6.08 -9.55
C LYS A 13 13.29 -6.34 -10.62
N LEU A 14 12.03 -6.51 -10.24
CA LEU A 14 10.93 -6.84 -11.15
C LEU A 14 10.61 -5.70 -12.12
N THR A 15 10.82 -4.45 -11.70
CA THR A 15 10.39 -3.27 -12.45
C THR A 15 11.52 -2.50 -13.10
N GLY A 16 12.77 -2.86 -12.82
CA GLY A 16 13.95 -2.12 -13.27
C GLY A 16 14.05 -0.72 -12.66
N LYS A 17 13.28 -0.42 -11.61
CA LYS A 17 13.27 0.86 -10.90
C LYS A 17 14.04 0.75 -9.59
N SER A 18 14.70 1.83 -9.20
CA SER A 18 15.34 1.96 -7.89
C SER A 18 14.35 2.58 -6.90
N ASN A 19 14.40 2.17 -5.63
CA ASN A 19 13.67 2.78 -4.53
C ASN A 19 12.14 2.79 -4.70
N VAL A 20 11.54 1.71 -5.24
CA VAL A 20 10.08 1.56 -5.31
C VAL A 20 9.43 1.72 -3.94
N LYS A 21 10.15 1.32 -2.88
CA LYS A 21 9.71 1.50 -1.49
C LYS A 21 9.44 2.97 -1.13
N GLN A 22 10.20 3.93 -1.65
CA GLN A 22 10.07 5.36 -1.31
C GLN A 22 9.25 6.16 -2.33
N GLY A 23 9.06 5.64 -3.55
CA GLY A 23 8.20 6.24 -4.58
C GLY A 23 6.76 5.72 -4.55
N ALA A 24 6.23 5.37 -5.72
CA ALA A 24 4.85 4.92 -5.92
C ALA A 24 4.45 3.66 -5.13
N GLY A 25 5.42 2.91 -4.61
CA GLY A 25 5.19 1.60 -4.00
C GLY A 25 4.71 0.55 -5.01
N ALA A 26 4.53 -0.69 -4.53
CA ALA A 26 4.02 -1.76 -5.37
C ALA A 26 2.61 -1.46 -5.90
N ILE A 27 1.78 -0.79 -5.10
CA ILE A 27 0.41 -0.44 -5.49
C ILE A 27 0.37 0.54 -6.67
N GLY A 28 1.19 1.58 -6.67
CA GLY A 28 1.28 2.51 -7.80
C GLY A 28 1.87 1.87 -9.05
N ILE A 29 2.73 0.88 -8.91
CA ILE A 29 3.24 0.11 -10.06
C ILE A 29 2.14 -0.75 -10.67
N PHE A 30 1.44 -1.55 -9.86
CA PHE A 30 0.43 -2.48 -10.36
C PHE A 30 -0.83 -1.78 -10.86
N THR A 31 -1.11 -0.57 -10.36
CA THR A 31 -2.22 0.27 -10.84
C THR A 31 -1.80 1.24 -11.94
N LYS A 32 -0.57 1.14 -12.49
CA LYS A 32 -0.05 2.04 -13.52
C LYS A 32 -0.11 3.53 -13.16
N GLY A 33 -0.01 3.85 -11.87
CA GLY A 33 -0.03 5.22 -11.35
C GLY A 33 -1.42 5.74 -10.97
N GLU A 34 -2.50 4.99 -11.25
CA GLU A 34 -3.86 5.39 -10.88
C GLU A 34 -4.09 5.44 -9.37
N LEU A 35 -3.27 4.71 -8.59
CA LEU A 35 -3.34 4.73 -7.14
C LEU A 35 -1.94 4.75 -6.51
N ASP A 36 -1.61 5.85 -5.83
CA ASP A 36 -0.39 5.92 -5.03
C ASP A 36 -0.59 5.32 -3.62
N ARG A 37 0.54 5.15 -2.91
CA ARG A 37 0.52 4.60 -1.54
C ARG A 37 -0.25 5.49 -0.57
N LYS A 38 -0.18 6.82 -0.70
CA LYS A 38 -0.81 7.76 0.22
C LYS A 38 -2.32 7.67 0.10
N ALA A 39 -2.86 7.73 -1.11
CA ALA A 39 -4.28 7.61 -1.38
C ALA A 39 -4.85 6.27 -0.87
N ALA A 40 -4.14 5.16 -1.11
CA ALA A 40 -4.52 3.86 -0.57
C ALA A 40 -4.54 3.86 0.98
N TYR A 41 -3.53 4.46 1.62
CA TYR A 41 -3.42 4.48 3.07
C TYR A 41 -4.51 5.34 3.72
N VAL A 42 -4.90 6.45 3.09
CA VAL A 42 -6.02 7.27 3.57
C VAL A 42 -7.28 6.41 3.68
N GLN A 43 -7.61 5.63 2.64
CA GLN A 43 -8.79 4.78 2.63
C GLN A 43 -8.71 3.66 3.69
N ILE A 44 -7.54 3.04 3.83
CA ILE A 44 -7.32 1.97 4.83
C ILE A 44 -7.45 2.52 6.25
N VAL A 45 -6.80 3.64 6.56
CA VAL A 45 -6.86 4.26 7.89
C VAL A 45 -8.27 4.73 8.20
N LEU A 46 -8.94 5.39 7.24
CA LEU A 46 -10.33 5.77 7.40
C LEU A 46 -11.23 4.56 7.69
N SER A 47 -11.05 3.47 6.95
CA SER A 47 -11.80 2.22 7.17
C SER A 47 -11.54 1.63 8.55
N ALA A 48 -10.28 1.68 9.03
CA ALA A 48 -9.93 1.22 10.38
C ALA A 48 -10.55 2.10 11.49
N LEU A 49 -10.90 3.34 11.17
CA LEU A 49 -11.52 4.28 12.10
C LEU A 49 -13.05 4.20 12.14
N ILE A 50 -13.70 3.37 11.31
CA ILE A 50 -15.16 3.27 11.22
C ILE A 50 -15.81 3.09 12.60
N LYS A 51 -15.25 2.22 13.45
CA LYS A 51 -15.79 1.97 14.80
C LYS A 51 -15.80 3.19 15.72
N PHE A 52 -14.95 4.19 15.46
CA PHE A 52 -14.91 5.42 16.24
C PHE A 52 -15.79 6.52 15.62
N VAL A 53 -15.97 6.47 14.30
CA VAL A 53 -16.82 7.42 13.56
C VAL A 53 -18.30 7.08 13.70
N SER A 54 -18.63 5.79 13.71
CA SER A 54 -19.99 5.27 13.80
C SER A 54 -20.08 4.27 14.96
N PRO A 55 -19.79 4.70 16.20
CA PRO A 55 -19.74 3.81 17.36
C PRO A 55 -21.05 3.06 17.61
N GLU A 56 -22.19 3.63 17.20
CA GLU A 56 -23.53 3.05 17.37
C GLU A 56 -23.76 1.71 16.64
N TRP A 57 -22.82 1.26 15.80
CA TRP A 57 -22.88 -0.01 15.07
C TRP A 57 -21.87 -1.06 15.56
N PHE A 58 -21.03 -0.76 16.55
CA PHE A 58 -19.88 -1.59 16.94
C PHE A 58 -19.82 -1.92 18.45
N ASP A 59 -20.98 -1.92 19.11
CA ASP A 59 -21.15 -2.35 20.51
C ASP A 59 -20.67 -3.79 20.78
#